data_AF-A0A8C6NYJ6-F1
#
_entry.id   AF-A0A8C6NYJ6-F1
#
_cell.length_a   1.000
_cell.length_b   1.000
_cell.length_c   1.000
_cell.angle_alpha   90.00
_cell.angle_beta   90.00
_cell.angle_gamma   90.00
#
_symmetry.space_group_name_H-M   'P 1'
#
loop_
_entity.id
_entity.type
_entity.pdbx_description
1 polymer ?
#
loop_
_entity_poly.entity_id
_entity_poly.type
_entity_poly.pdbx_seq_one_letter_code
_entity_poly.pdbx_strand_id
1 'polypeptide(L)'
;MATAATSAGGTGSSGPATGLVGGGTAVGRKKDGGPSTKFWESSETVSQLETVRLWIGKHYKKYVQNDSPSSKSLGGLVVQLLQFQEDAFGRRVNNPALTKLPAKCFLDFKAGGALCHILGSVYKFKSEQGWRRFDLQNPSRMDRNVEMFLNVEKNLVQNNCLTRPLVYLSSEIEQKQASKLKDIVKRHQGSTTEDKSKATHHIYPSLQQQEEGWFITFINHLTDPVSVMYFTSYDTWVAAGEVDGDVEDPPSADRPWKVHAKWVSDTDAFNEWMNEEDYEVDENKKPVSFRQKIFPKEEESSRTPDRKERKANSAGKKRRRSPSPPSTPAESRKKGGKKGTLSLPDYLQDDEEQGKGEVNRLDASEDNVTEQTHHIIIPSYASWFDYNSIHQIERRALPEFFNGKNKSKTPEM
;
A
#
# COMPACT_ATOMS: atom_id res chain seq x y z
N MET A 1 -33.74 35.62 64.28
CA MET A 1 -35.07 35.07 63.94
C MET A 1 -34.91 33.98 62.91
N ALA A 2 -35.76 32.96 63.00
CA ALA A 2 -35.85 31.71 62.25
C ALA A 2 -35.82 31.91 60.71
N THR A 3 -35.49 30.93 59.84
CA THR A 3 -36.01 29.54 59.73
C THR A 3 -35.18 28.65 58.78
N ALA A 4 -35.12 27.34 59.12
CA ALA A 4 -35.13 26.10 58.29
C ALA A 4 -34.10 25.90 57.13
N ALA A 5 -33.22 24.87 57.13
CA ALA A 5 -33.42 23.40 56.99
C ALA A 5 -33.99 23.00 55.60
N THR A 6 -33.41 22.10 54.80
CA THR A 6 -33.17 20.66 55.06
C THR A 6 -32.22 20.00 54.04
N SER A 7 -31.60 18.91 54.49
CA SER A 7 -30.89 17.85 53.78
C SER A 7 -31.78 16.93 52.91
N ALA A 8 -31.23 16.31 51.85
CA ALA A 8 -31.29 14.86 51.59
C ALA A 8 -30.63 14.50 50.25
N GLY A 9 -29.98 13.32 50.20
CA GLY A 9 -29.22 12.82 49.05
C GLY A 9 -30.04 12.05 48.01
N GLY A 10 -29.33 11.51 47.03
CA GLY A 10 -29.87 10.61 46.01
C GLY A 10 -28.77 10.06 45.10
N THR A 11 -28.45 8.79 45.32
CA THR A 11 -27.63 7.93 44.45
C THR A 11 -28.30 7.69 43.09
N GLY A 12 -27.50 7.64 42.01
CA GLY A 12 -27.97 7.22 40.69
C GLY A 12 -26.82 6.63 39.85
N SER A 13 -26.68 5.31 39.91
CA SER A 13 -25.87 4.50 38.99
C SER A 13 -26.69 4.18 37.75
N SER A 14 -26.15 4.40 36.55
CA SER A 14 -26.60 3.71 35.34
C SER A 14 -25.57 3.79 34.20
N GLY A 15 -24.79 2.71 34.06
CA GLY A 15 -24.61 1.95 32.81
C GLY A 15 -23.86 2.55 31.61
N PRO A 16 -22.93 1.81 30.97
CA PRO A 16 -22.43 2.17 29.66
C PRO A 16 -23.54 1.92 28.63
N ALA A 17 -23.85 2.93 27.81
CA ALA A 17 -24.77 2.78 26.70
C ALA A 17 -24.10 1.93 25.60
N THR A 18 -24.33 0.62 25.64
CA THR A 18 -24.14 -0.28 24.50
C THR A 18 -25.22 0.03 23.47
N GLY A 19 -24.93 0.95 22.55
CA GLY A 19 -25.68 1.09 21.31
C GLY A 19 -25.29 -0.03 20.36
N LEU A 20 -26.24 -0.89 20.00
CA LEU A 20 -26.09 -1.91 18.97
C LEU A 20 -25.57 -1.27 17.67
N VAL A 21 -24.41 -1.72 17.21
CA VAL A 21 -23.90 -1.45 15.87
C VAL A 21 -24.75 -2.25 14.90
N GLY A 22 -25.70 -1.57 14.26
CA GLY A 22 -26.36 -2.08 13.05
C GLY A 22 -25.32 -2.23 11.94
N GLY A 23 -25.28 -3.39 11.31
CA GLY A 23 -24.35 -3.72 10.24
C GLY A 23 -24.44 -2.74 9.07
N GLY A 24 -23.40 -1.93 8.93
CA GLY A 24 -23.13 -1.07 7.79
C GLY A 24 -21.66 -0.67 7.86
N THR A 25 -20.82 -1.30 7.03
CA THR A 25 -19.38 -1.01 6.91
C THR A 25 -19.19 0.31 6.19
N ALA A 26 -19.05 1.39 6.96
CA ALA A 26 -18.57 2.69 6.48
C ALA A 26 -17.15 2.90 7.00
N VAL A 27 -16.15 2.72 6.14
CA VAL A 27 -14.74 3.03 6.43
C VAL A 27 -14.60 4.55 6.49
N GLY A 28 -14.42 5.10 7.69
CA GLY A 28 -14.34 6.55 7.93
C GLY A 28 -12.92 7.10 7.81
N ARG A 29 -12.76 8.30 7.24
CA ARG A 29 -11.48 9.02 7.14
C ARG A 29 -10.87 9.27 8.52
N LYS A 30 -9.54 9.16 8.61
CA LYS A 30 -8.79 9.66 9.75
C LYS A 30 -8.98 11.17 9.93
N LYS A 31 -9.35 11.59 11.15
CA LYS A 31 -9.64 13.01 11.47
C LYS A 31 -8.37 13.87 11.64
N ASP A 32 -7.21 13.25 11.79
CA ASP A 32 -5.90 13.86 12.02
C ASP A 32 -4.77 13.01 11.40
N GLY A 33 -3.56 13.54 11.34
CA GLY A 33 -2.37 12.84 10.81
C GLY A 33 -1.66 11.98 11.87
N GLY A 34 -2.36 11.57 12.92
CA GLY A 34 -1.77 10.79 14.02
C GLY A 34 -1.30 9.39 13.58
N PRO A 35 -0.78 8.56 14.49
CA PRO A 35 -0.45 7.16 14.20
C PRO A 35 -1.68 6.24 14.16
N SER A 36 -1.58 5.09 13.49
CA SER A 36 -2.53 3.97 13.64
C SER A 36 -1.99 2.98 14.67
N THR A 37 -2.46 3.06 15.92
CA THR A 37 -1.99 2.16 16.99
C THR A 37 -2.24 0.69 16.64
N LYS A 38 -3.40 0.37 16.04
CA LYS A 38 -3.74 -0.99 15.60
C LYS A 38 -2.74 -1.56 14.59
N PHE A 39 -2.27 -0.74 13.66
CA PHE A 39 -1.27 -1.15 12.67
C PHE A 39 0.06 -1.48 13.33
N TRP A 40 0.57 -0.58 14.18
CA TRP A 40 1.88 -0.72 14.83
C TRP A 40 1.93 -1.79 15.92
N GLU A 41 0.78 -2.17 16.47
CA GLU A 41 0.64 -3.25 17.46
C GLU A 41 0.25 -4.60 16.84
N SER A 42 -0.02 -4.65 15.53
CA SER A 42 -0.38 -5.90 14.86
C SER A 42 0.76 -6.92 14.89
N SER A 43 0.43 -8.21 14.95
CA SER A 43 1.42 -9.29 14.98
C SER A 43 2.33 -9.28 13.74
N GLU A 44 1.75 -8.95 12.59
CA GLU A 44 2.40 -8.82 11.31
C GLU A 44 3.47 -7.71 11.33
N THR A 45 3.10 -6.49 11.74
CA THR A 45 4.04 -5.36 11.85
C THR A 45 5.12 -5.62 12.91
N VAL A 46 4.73 -6.21 14.04
CA VAL A 46 5.69 -6.57 15.11
C VAL A 46 6.70 -7.62 14.62
N SER A 47 6.30 -8.53 13.74
CA SER A 47 7.21 -9.49 13.10
C SER A 47 8.23 -8.77 12.20
N GLN A 48 7.79 -7.82 11.36
CA GLN A 48 8.70 -7.05 10.51
C GLN A 48 9.69 -6.19 11.29
N LEU A 49 9.29 -5.68 12.46
CA LEU A 49 10.16 -4.93 13.37
C LEU A 49 11.33 -5.74 13.93
N GLU A 50 11.32 -7.07 13.80
CA GLU A 50 12.44 -7.91 14.23
C GLU A 50 13.73 -7.59 13.43
N THR A 51 13.60 -7.39 12.11
CA THR A 51 14.73 -6.97 11.25
C THR A 51 15.35 -5.66 11.75
N VAL A 52 14.50 -4.70 12.09
CA VAL A 52 14.89 -3.39 12.61
C VAL A 52 15.55 -3.52 13.98
N ARG A 53 14.96 -4.32 14.87
CA ARG A 53 15.49 -4.59 16.22
C ARG A 53 16.90 -5.17 16.18
N LEU A 54 17.11 -6.19 15.35
CA LEU A 54 18.42 -6.83 15.17
C LEU A 54 19.45 -5.84 14.62
N TRP A 55 19.07 -5.04 13.63
CA TRP A 55 19.97 -4.06 13.03
C TRP A 55 20.39 -2.98 14.04
N ILE A 56 19.45 -2.41 14.80
CA ILE A 56 19.75 -1.42 15.84
C ILE A 56 20.60 -2.05 16.95
N GLY A 57 20.30 -3.29 17.36
CA GLY A 57 21.09 -4.04 18.33
C GLY A 57 22.55 -4.23 17.93
N LYS A 58 22.83 -4.30 16.62
CA LYS A 58 24.18 -4.39 16.06
C LYS A 58 24.85 -3.02 15.89
N HIS A 59 24.20 -2.08 15.22
CA HIS A 59 24.80 -0.82 14.78
C HIS A 59 24.75 0.30 15.84
N TYR A 60 23.78 0.24 16.76
CA TYR A 60 23.61 1.16 17.87
C TYR A 60 23.82 0.47 19.23
N LYS A 61 24.52 -0.68 19.25
CA LYS A 61 24.73 -1.55 20.42
C LYS A 61 25.02 -0.78 21.71
N LYS A 62 25.98 0.15 21.67
CA LYS A 62 26.41 0.91 22.86
C LYS A 62 25.30 1.76 23.50
N TYR A 63 24.27 2.14 22.74
CA TYR A 63 23.15 2.96 23.21
C TYR A 63 21.92 2.12 23.61
N VAL A 64 21.80 0.89 23.10
CA VAL A 64 20.65 0.01 23.37
C VAL A 64 20.95 -1.17 24.29
N GLN A 65 22.22 -1.52 24.51
CA GLN A 65 22.58 -2.72 25.28
C GLN A 65 22.03 -2.74 26.72
N ASN A 66 21.95 -1.57 27.37
CA ASN A 66 21.47 -1.45 28.75
C ASN A 66 19.93 -1.44 28.83
N ASP A 67 19.26 -1.23 27.70
CA ASP A 67 17.82 -1.06 27.58
C ASP A 67 17.38 -1.61 26.21
N SER A 68 17.62 -2.91 26.02
CA SER A 68 17.47 -3.55 24.72
C SER A 68 15.97 -3.62 24.35
N PRO A 69 15.54 -3.00 23.24
CA PRO A 69 14.14 -3.02 22.86
C PRO A 69 13.69 -4.41 22.41
N SER A 70 12.41 -4.71 22.68
CA SER A 70 11.66 -5.74 21.97
C SER A 70 10.97 -5.14 20.75
N SER A 71 10.61 -5.96 19.75
CA SER A 71 9.89 -5.49 18.55
C SER A 71 8.56 -4.81 18.90
N LYS A 72 7.86 -5.32 19.92
CA LYS A 72 6.65 -4.67 20.47
C LYS A 72 6.93 -3.28 21.05
N SER A 73 8.02 -3.13 21.80
CA SER A 73 8.41 -1.83 22.36
C SER A 73 8.83 -0.82 21.28
N LEU A 74 9.43 -1.29 20.18
CA LEU A 74 9.74 -0.43 19.02
C LEU A 74 8.47 0.06 18.35
N GLY A 75 7.48 -0.80 18.13
CA GLY A 75 6.17 -0.38 17.58
C GLY A 75 5.50 0.69 18.44
N GLY A 76 5.48 0.49 19.76
CA GLY A 76 4.97 1.50 20.70
C GLY A 76 5.76 2.81 20.71
N LEU A 77 7.08 2.77 20.50
CA LEU A 77 7.91 3.97 20.36
C LEU A 77 7.62 4.69 19.04
N VAL A 78 7.43 3.98 17.93
CA VAL A 78 7.03 4.59 16.65
C VAL A 78 5.71 5.33 16.77
N VAL A 79 4.72 4.74 17.44
CA VAL A 79 3.44 5.41 17.74
C VAL A 79 3.67 6.72 18.50
N GLN A 80 4.50 6.72 19.55
CA GLN A 80 4.78 7.94 20.31
C GLN A 80 5.51 9.00 19.46
N LEU A 81 6.45 8.60 18.60
CA LEU A 81 7.17 9.50 17.72
C LEU A 81 6.24 10.15 16.68
N LEU A 82 5.40 9.34 16.04
CA LEU A 82 4.41 9.81 15.06
C LEU A 82 3.38 10.75 15.72
N GLN A 83 2.92 10.42 16.93
CA GLN A 83 2.01 11.28 17.68
C GLN A 83 2.67 12.62 18.03
N PHE A 84 3.89 12.60 18.58
CA PHE A 84 4.63 13.83 18.87
C PHE A 84 4.81 14.68 17.61
N GLN A 85 5.15 14.06 16.49
CA GLN A 85 5.30 14.75 15.22
C GLN A 85 3.99 15.42 14.76
N GLU A 86 2.83 14.79 14.93
CA GLU A 86 1.54 15.43 14.62
C GLU A 86 1.20 16.56 15.61
N ASP A 87 1.47 16.38 16.90
CA ASP A 87 1.17 17.38 17.93
C ASP A 87 2.10 18.61 17.84
N ALA A 88 3.36 18.40 17.47
CA ALA A 88 4.41 19.42 17.43
C ALA A 88 4.57 20.08 16.06
N PHE A 89 4.36 19.31 14.98
CA PHE A 89 4.65 19.73 13.62
C PHE A 89 3.47 19.52 12.66
N GLY A 90 2.32 19.01 13.13
CA GLY A 90 1.18 18.71 12.27
C GLY A 90 0.51 19.94 11.66
N ARG A 91 -0.39 19.68 10.72
CA ARG A 91 -1.17 20.68 9.97
C ARG A 91 -1.87 21.72 10.85
N ARG A 92 -2.28 21.34 12.06
CA ARG A 92 -3.03 22.21 12.98
C ARG A 92 -2.13 23.07 13.86
N VAL A 93 -0.80 22.88 13.77
CA VAL A 93 0.16 23.63 14.57
C VAL A 93 0.50 24.94 13.87
N ASN A 94 0.39 26.03 14.61
CA ASN A 94 0.79 27.34 14.12
C ASN A 94 2.31 27.47 14.16
N ASN A 95 2.93 27.76 13.01
CA ASN A 95 4.37 27.97 12.86
C ASN A 95 5.22 26.80 13.43
N PRO A 96 5.08 25.58 12.87
CA PRO A 96 5.79 24.41 13.35
C PRO A 96 7.30 24.58 13.24
N ALA A 97 8.05 24.10 14.25
CA ALA A 97 9.50 24.27 14.31
C ALA A 97 10.25 23.48 13.24
N LEU A 98 9.68 22.36 12.76
CA LEU A 98 10.26 21.46 11.77
C LEU A 98 9.17 21.03 10.77
N THR A 99 9.61 20.61 9.57
CA THR A 99 8.77 19.82 8.65
C THR A 99 8.71 18.38 9.13
N LYS A 100 7.55 17.73 9.03
CA LYS A 100 7.39 16.31 9.40
C LYS A 100 8.31 15.44 8.55
N LEU A 101 8.90 14.44 9.19
CA LEU A 101 9.50 13.30 8.50
C LEU A 101 8.40 12.56 7.73
N PRO A 102 8.60 12.27 6.43
CA PRO A 102 7.62 11.56 5.62
C PRO A 102 7.23 10.21 6.22
N ALA A 103 5.95 9.86 6.19
CA ALA A 103 5.43 8.57 6.69
C ALA A 103 6.17 7.37 6.09
N LYS A 104 6.57 7.44 4.81
CA LYS A 104 7.38 6.41 4.13
C LYS A 104 8.71 6.09 4.84
N CYS A 105 9.29 7.05 5.55
CA CYS A 105 10.51 6.82 6.34
C CYS A 105 10.25 5.88 7.54
N PHE A 106 9.04 5.89 8.10
CA PHE A 106 8.68 4.99 9.18
C PHE A 106 8.30 3.60 8.67
N LEU A 107 7.89 3.47 7.41
CA LEU A 107 7.46 2.19 6.81
C LEU A 107 8.61 1.41 6.13
N ASP A 108 9.85 1.90 6.21
CA ASP A 108 11.02 1.20 5.65
C ASP A 108 11.64 0.22 6.67
N PHE A 109 11.07 -0.99 6.73
CA PHE A 109 11.48 -2.07 7.64
C PHE A 109 12.77 -2.80 7.22
N LYS A 110 13.40 -2.41 6.10
CA LYS A 110 14.62 -3.06 5.61
C LYS A 110 15.77 -2.86 6.60
N ALA A 111 16.70 -3.83 6.62
CA ALA A 111 17.93 -3.70 7.38
C ALA A 111 18.74 -2.48 6.87
N GLY A 112 18.98 -1.50 7.75
CA GLY A 112 19.61 -0.22 7.36
C GLY A 112 18.68 0.77 6.65
N GLY A 113 17.38 0.47 6.61
CA GLY A 113 16.37 1.39 6.10
C GLY A 113 16.12 2.60 7.00
N ALA A 114 15.26 3.50 6.55
CA ALA A 114 14.97 4.75 7.26
C ALA A 114 14.49 4.53 8.71
N LEU A 115 13.64 3.53 8.96
CA LEU A 115 13.14 3.24 10.31
C LEU A 115 14.27 2.81 11.27
N CYS A 116 15.26 2.06 10.77
CA CYS A 116 16.45 1.68 11.53
C CYS A 116 17.23 2.92 12.00
N HIS A 117 17.42 3.89 11.10
CA HIS A 117 18.13 5.14 11.39
C HIS A 117 17.34 6.07 12.31
N ILE A 118 16.01 6.12 12.19
CA ILE A 118 15.11 6.87 13.10
C ILE A 118 15.27 6.33 14.53
N LEU A 119 14.97 5.06 14.73
CA LEU A 119 14.95 4.46 16.07
C LEU A 119 16.35 4.42 16.68
N GLY A 120 17.38 4.09 15.89
CA GLY A 120 18.77 4.14 16.33
C GLY A 120 19.19 5.53 16.83
N SER A 121 18.84 6.58 16.07
CA SER A 121 19.13 7.97 16.44
C SER A 121 18.39 8.41 17.70
N VAL A 122 17.13 8.00 17.85
CA VAL A 122 16.31 8.25 19.05
C VAL A 122 16.90 7.60 20.29
N TYR A 123 17.34 6.34 20.21
CA TYR A 123 18.03 5.65 21.31
C TYR A 123 19.40 6.28 21.63
N LYS A 124 20.16 6.67 20.61
CA LYS A 124 21.41 7.42 20.79
C LYS A 124 21.16 8.71 21.57
N PHE A 125 20.17 9.51 21.15
CA PHE A 125 19.83 10.76 21.83
C PHE A 125 19.36 10.52 23.27
N LYS A 126 18.49 9.53 23.52
CA LYS A 126 18.07 9.14 24.87
C LYS A 126 19.26 8.84 25.77
N SER A 127 20.22 8.07 25.27
CA SER A 127 21.44 7.70 26.00
C SER A 127 22.32 8.91 26.29
N GLU A 128 22.52 9.79 25.32
CA GLU A 128 23.35 11.01 25.45
C GLU A 128 22.72 12.02 26.43
N GLN A 129 21.39 12.07 26.50
CA GLN A 129 20.66 12.91 27.45
C GLN A 129 20.46 12.26 28.84
N GLY A 130 20.93 11.02 29.05
CA GLY A 130 20.77 10.31 30.32
C GLY A 130 19.32 9.99 30.69
N TRP A 131 18.43 9.85 29.71
CA TRP A 131 17.01 9.62 29.95
C TRP A 131 16.72 8.16 30.33
N ARG A 132 16.00 7.97 31.45
CA ARG A 132 15.55 6.63 31.88
C ARG A 132 14.51 6.04 30.92
N ARG A 133 13.55 6.86 30.47
CA ARG A 133 12.47 6.48 29.54
C ARG A 133 12.21 7.59 28.52
N PHE A 134 11.60 7.22 27.40
CA PHE A 134 11.02 8.19 26.47
C PHE A 134 9.80 8.86 27.14
N ASP A 135 9.68 10.18 26.97
CA ASP A 135 8.59 10.98 27.54
C ASP A 135 8.30 12.13 26.57
N LEU A 136 7.65 11.77 25.46
CA LEU A 136 7.38 12.69 24.35
C LEU A 136 6.16 13.60 24.61
N GLN A 137 5.29 13.23 25.55
CA GLN A 137 4.09 13.99 25.88
C GLN A 137 4.35 15.10 26.91
N ASN A 138 5.47 15.06 27.60
CA ASN A 138 5.80 16.03 28.64
C ASN A 138 6.23 17.38 28.04
N PRO A 139 5.46 18.47 28.24
CA PRO A 139 5.76 19.76 27.64
C PRO A 139 7.11 20.34 28.08
N SER A 140 7.60 19.99 29.28
CA SER A 140 8.92 20.44 29.76
C SER A 140 10.09 19.87 28.97
N ARG A 141 9.85 18.83 28.16
CA ARG A 141 10.85 18.21 27.28
C ARG A 141 10.70 18.63 25.82
N MET A 142 9.78 19.53 25.50
CA MET A 142 9.44 19.91 24.13
C MET A 142 10.69 20.27 23.31
N ASP A 143 11.50 21.23 23.76
CA ASP A 143 12.68 21.68 23.02
C ASP A 143 13.69 20.55 22.78
N ARG A 144 13.87 19.67 23.76
CA ARG A 144 14.76 18.51 23.64
C ARG A 144 14.19 17.44 22.69
N ASN A 145 12.88 17.25 22.68
CA ASN A 145 12.23 16.36 21.73
C ASN A 145 12.33 16.92 20.31
N VAL A 146 12.16 18.23 20.11
CA VAL A 146 12.39 18.90 18.81
C VAL A 146 13.85 18.73 18.36
N GLU A 147 14.81 18.94 19.27
CA GLU A 147 16.24 18.70 19.00
C GLU A 147 16.53 17.24 18.59
N MET A 148 15.87 16.27 19.23
CA MET A 148 15.95 14.86 18.85
C MET A 148 15.50 14.65 17.40
N PHE A 149 14.36 15.22 16.99
CA PHE A 149 13.86 15.11 15.61
C PHE A 149 14.78 15.78 14.60
N LEU A 150 15.37 16.93 14.95
CA LEU A 150 16.38 17.58 14.11
C LEU A 150 17.60 16.67 13.88
N ASN A 151 18.04 15.95 14.92
CA ASN A 151 19.15 15.00 14.81
C ASN A 151 18.77 13.74 14.00
N VAL A 152 17.54 13.26 14.14
CA VAL A 152 17.00 12.17 13.30
C VAL A 152 16.99 12.59 11.83
N GLU A 153 16.46 13.76 11.50
CA GLU A 153 16.40 14.27 10.13
C GLU A 153 17.81 14.36 9.51
N LYS A 154 18.77 14.93 10.24
CA LYS A 154 20.17 14.99 9.81
C LYS A 154 20.75 13.60 9.54
N ASN A 155 20.48 12.63 10.42
CA ASN A 155 20.96 11.26 10.24
C ASN A 155 20.34 10.60 9.01
N LEU A 156 19.05 10.81 8.75
CA LEU A 156 18.38 10.26 7.57
C LEU A 156 18.95 10.83 6.27
N VAL A 157 19.21 12.14 6.21
CA VAL A 157 19.86 12.77 5.05
C VAL A 157 21.26 12.19 4.83
N GLN A 158 22.06 12.06 5.89
CA GLN A 158 23.43 11.52 5.81
C GLN A 158 23.49 10.08 5.31
N ASN A 159 22.48 9.27 5.61
CA ASN A 159 22.41 7.86 5.19
C ASN A 159 21.59 7.66 3.91
N ASN A 160 21.25 8.74 3.19
CA ASN A 160 20.42 8.70 1.97
C ASN A 160 19.02 8.07 2.17
N CYS A 161 18.52 8.07 3.42
CA CYS A 161 17.17 7.62 3.77
C CYS A 161 16.13 8.74 3.63
N LEU A 162 16.57 10.01 3.52
CA LEU A 162 15.72 11.17 3.24
C LEU A 162 16.40 12.04 2.19
N THR A 163 15.75 12.22 1.04
CA THR A 163 16.24 13.09 -0.04
C THR A 163 15.51 14.42 -0.02
N ARG A 164 16.25 15.53 -0.07
CA ARG A 164 15.68 16.87 -0.18
C ARG A 164 15.38 17.19 -1.65
N PRO A 165 14.17 17.63 -2.00
CA PRO A 165 13.83 17.91 -3.39
C PRO A 165 14.68 19.05 -3.97
N LEU A 166 15.24 18.82 -5.15
CA LEU A 166 15.74 19.84 -6.06
C LEU A 166 14.73 20.07 -7.17
N VAL A 167 14.09 21.23 -7.16
CA VAL A 167 12.86 21.53 -7.88
C VAL A 167 13.11 22.48 -9.06
N TYR A 168 12.66 22.10 -10.24
CA TYR A 168 12.54 22.97 -11.41
C TYR A 168 11.07 23.38 -11.57
N LEU A 169 10.79 24.68 -11.70
CA LEU A 169 9.45 25.19 -11.96
C LEU A 169 9.28 25.46 -13.46
N SER A 170 8.23 24.89 -14.07
CA SER A 170 7.90 25.16 -15.47
C SER A 170 7.66 26.65 -15.71
N SER A 171 8.11 27.16 -16.86
CA SER A 171 7.89 28.54 -17.30
C SER A 171 6.41 28.88 -17.54
N GLU A 172 5.53 27.88 -17.54
CA GLU A 172 4.07 28.03 -17.67
C GLU A 172 3.40 28.39 -16.34
N ILE A 173 4.12 28.31 -15.23
CA ILE A 173 3.61 28.73 -13.92
C ILE A 173 3.66 30.25 -13.84
N GLU A 174 2.54 30.88 -13.48
CA GLU A 174 2.46 32.32 -13.30
C GLU A 174 3.51 32.81 -12.28
N GLN A 175 4.19 33.93 -12.57
CA GLN A 175 5.31 34.43 -11.76
C GLN A 175 4.98 34.60 -10.26
N LYS A 176 3.76 35.03 -9.96
CA LYS A 176 3.26 35.18 -8.58
C LYS A 176 3.16 33.82 -7.89
N GLN A 177 2.63 32.82 -8.58
CA GLN A 177 2.55 31.45 -8.07
C GLN A 177 3.96 30.84 -7.94
N ALA A 178 4.81 31.01 -8.95
CA ALA A 178 6.19 30.50 -8.92
C ALA A 178 6.98 31.04 -7.72
N SER A 179 6.83 32.33 -7.40
CA SER A 179 7.46 32.95 -6.22
C SER A 179 6.98 32.28 -4.92
N LYS A 180 5.67 32.09 -4.77
CA LYS A 180 5.09 31.39 -3.61
C LYS A 180 5.60 29.95 -3.49
N LEU A 181 5.67 29.21 -4.60
CA LEU A 181 6.17 27.82 -4.61
C LEU A 181 7.65 27.76 -4.22
N LYS A 182 8.49 28.69 -4.71
CA LYS A 182 9.91 28.80 -4.32
C LYS A 182 10.05 29.02 -2.81
N ASP A 183 9.24 29.89 -2.23
CA ASP A 183 9.24 30.16 -0.78
C ASP A 183 8.86 28.92 0.03
N ILE A 184 7.84 28.17 -0.42
CA ILE A 184 7.42 26.91 0.21
C ILE A 184 8.55 25.90 0.15
N VAL A 185 9.11 25.63 -1.03
CA VAL A 185 10.19 24.65 -1.20
C VAL A 185 11.37 24.97 -0.27
N LYS A 186 11.77 26.24 -0.18
CA LYS A 186 12.86 26.66 0.71
C LYS A 186 12.51 26.47 2.20
N ARG A 187 11.28 26.77 2.61
CA ARG A 187 10.81 26.60 3.99
C ARG A 187 10.85 25.13 4.44
N HIS A 188 10.47 24.22 3.54
CA HIS A 188 10.55 22.77 3.76
C HIS A 188 11.91 22.17 3.39
N GLN A 189 12.94 23.03 3.36
CA GLN A 189 14.34 22.67 3.20
C GLN A 189 14.72 22.00 1.86
N GLY A 190 13.85 22.12 0.85
CA GLY A 190 14.18 21.82 -0.54
C GLY A 190 14.95 22.97 -1.19
N SER A 191 15.36 22.76 -2.45
CA SER A 191 16.09 23.74 -3.25
C SER A 191 15.45 23.90 -4.62
N THR A 192 15.64 25.05 -5.25
CA THR A 192 15.17 25.29 -6.63
C THR A 192 16.34 25.44 -7.60
N THR A 193 16.13 25.06 -8.86
CA THR A 193 17.10 25.18 -9.94
C THR A 193 16.41 25.63 -11.22
N GLU A 194 17.09 26.47 -12.00
CA GLU A 194 16.68 26.84 -13.36
C GLU A 194 17.19 25.81 -14.40
N ASP A 195 18.13 24.94 -14.01
CA ASP A 195 18.64 23.84 -14.83
C ASP A 195 17.75 22.60 -14.70
N LYS A 196 16.88 22.40 -15.70
CA LYS A 196 15.94 21.26 -15.79
C LYS A 196 16.64 19.90 -15.70
N SER A 197 17.88 19.77 -16.20
CA SER A 197 18.60 18.50 -16.25
C SER A 197 19.11 18.01 -14.90
N LYS A 198 19.33 18.94 -13.95
CA LYS A 198 19.79 18.63 -12.59
C LYS A 198 18.64 18.41 -11.61
N ALA A 199 17.44 18.86 -11.96
CA ALA A 199 16.29 18.81 -11.08
C ALA A 199 15.84 17.37 -10.83
N THR A 200 15.51 17.08 -9.57
CA THR A 200 14.87 15.81 -9.16
C THR A 200 13.36 15.83 -9.41
N HIS A 201 12.76 17.02 -9.43
CA HIS A 201 11.31 17.23 -9.59
C HIS A 201 11.08 18.36 -10.59
N HIS A 202 10.20 18.14 -11.57
CA HIS A 202 9.72 19.13 -12.52
C HIS A 202 8.27 19.46 -12.18
N ILE A 203 8.02 20.71 -11.82
CA ILE A 203 6.69 21.17 -11.37
C ILE A 203 5.97 21.85 -12.52
N TYR A 204 4.78 21.37 -12.82
CA TYR A 204 3.89 21.92 -13.84
C TYR A 204 2.68 22.62 -13.20
N PRO A 205 2.00 23.55 -13.91
CA PRO A 205 0.78 24.17 -13.41
C PRO A 205 -0.29 23.13 -13.05
N SER A 206 -1.01 23.34 -11.96
CA SER A 206 -2.19 22.52 -11.63
C SER A 206 -3.37 22.93 -12.52
N LEU A 207 -4.06 21.97 -13.12
CA LEU A 207 -5.35 22.22 -13.78
C LEU A 207 -6.40 22.58 -12.72
N GLN A 208 -7.24 23.59 -12.98
CA GLN A 208 -8.15 24.22 -12.01
C GLN A 208 -9.34 23.36 -11.55
N GLN A 209 -9.33 22.04 -11.77
CA GLN A 209 -10.45 21.18 -11.41
C GLN A 209 -10.03 19.72 -11.21
N GLN A 210 -9.23 19.45 -10.18
CA GLN A 210 -9.18 18.11 -9.61
C GLN A 210 -10.19 18.05 -8.47
N GLU A 211 -11.23 17.24 -8.63
CA GLU A 211 -12.11 16.89 -7.51
C GLU A 211 -11.29 16.19 -6.42
N GLU A 212 -11.60 16.49 -5.14
CA GLU A 212 -11.06 15.78 -3.98
C GLU A 212 -11.61 14.34 -3.95
N GLY A 213 -11.06 13.47 -4.79
CA GLY A 213 -11.35 12.04 -4.80
C GLY A 213 -10.46 11.28 -3.81
N TRP A 214 -10.94 10.13 -3.33
CA TRP A 214 -10.16 9.25 -2.47
C TRP A 214 -9.33 8.37 -3.36
N PHE A 215 -8.04 8.25 -3.07
CA PHE A 215 -7.18 7.30 -3.74
C PHE A 215 -6.98 6.11 -2.82
N ILE A 216 -7.06 4.91 -3.39
CA ILE A 216 -6.69 3.67 -2.72
C ILE A 216 -5.49 3.08 -3.41
N THR A 217 -4.46 2.81 -2.61
CA THR A 217 -3.35 1.94 -3.00
C THR A 217 -3.51 0.60 -2.32
N PHE A 218 -3.39 -0.46 -3.11
CA PHE A 218 -3.34 -1.84 -2.63
C PHE A 218 -1.88 -2.22 -2.40
N ILE A 219 -1.50 -2.31 -1.13
CA ILE A 219 -0.15 -2.73 -0.75
C ILE A 219 -0.20 -4.24 -0.47
N ASN A 220 0.72 -4.98 -1.07
CA ASN A 220 0.93 -6.39 -0.75
C ASN A 220 1.53 -6.49 0.66
N HIS A 221 0.67 -6.76 1.65
CA HIS A 221 1.11 -7.32 2.92
C HIS A 221 1.06 -8.85 2.80
N LEU A 222 2.10 -9.53 3.26
CA LEU A 222 2.41 -10.94 2.98
C LEU A 222 1.23 -11.91 3.14
N THR A 223 0.26 -11.63 4.03
CA THR A 223 -0.85 -12.54 4.35
C THR A 223 -2.25 -12.04 4.02
N ASP A 224 -2.47 -10.75 3.82
CA ASP A 224 -3.79 -10.16 3.50
C ASP A 224 -3.62 -8.81 2.77
N PRO A 225 -4.39 -8.50 1.72
CA PRO A 225 -4.37 -7.19 1.08
C PRO A 225 -4.70 -6.08 2.10
N VAL A 226 -3.98 -4.96 2.07
CA VAL A 226 -4.38 -3.77 2.83
C VAL A 226 -4.55 -2.60 1.90
N SER A 227 -5.72 -1.96 2.01
CA SER A 227 -6.08 -0.76 1.26
C SER A 227 -5.72 0.48 2.08
N VAL A 228 -5.05 1.45 1.46
CA VAL A 228 -4.67 2.72 2.09
C VAL A 228 -5.48 3.87 1.50
N MET A 229 -6.31 4.55 2.31
CA MET A 229 -7.03 5.79 1.91
C MET A 229 -6.25 7.05 2.28
N TYR A 230 -6.18 8.04 1.36
CA TYR A 230 -5.01 8.92 1.22
C TYR A 230 -4.86 10.23 2.03
N PHE A 231 -3.64 10.46 2.58
CA PHE A 231 -2.69 11.59 2.39
C PHE A 231 -1.46 11.34 3.31
N THR A 232 -0.42 10.62 2.88
CA THR A 232 0.84 10.38 3.63
C THR A 232 0.63 9.92 5.10
N SER A 233 0.66 10.83 6.06
CA SER A 233 0.43 10.56 7.50
C SER A 233 -1.04 10.41 7.88
N TYR A 234 -1.97 10.75 6.98
CA TYR A 234 -3.42 10.60 7.13
C TYR A 234 -3.94 9.26 6.60
N ASP A 235 -3.02 8.39 6.17
CA ASP A 235 -3.31 7.08 5.64
C ASP A 235 -4.19 6.27 6.60
N THR A 236 -5.34 5.82 6.08
CA THR A 236 -6.26 4.92 6.81
C THR A 236 -6.06 3.50 6.28
N TRP A 237 -5.68 2.58 7.16
CA TRP A 237 -5.50 1.17 6.85
C TRP A 237 -6.85 0.46 6.86
N VAL A 238 -7.21 -0.18 5.76
CA VAL A 238 -8.50 -0.81 5.50
C VAL A 238 -8.30 -2.28 5.16
N ALA A 239 -9.12 -3.17 5.72
CA ALA A 239 -8.97 -4.60 5.48
C ALA A 239 -9.21 -4.96 4.00
N ALA A 240 -8.48 -5.96 3.49
CA ALA A 240 -8.58 -6.49 2.13
C ALA A 240 -10.01 -6.62 1.61
N GLY A 241 -10.87 -7.27 2.39
CA GLY A 241 -12.22 -7.61 1.98
C GLY A 241 -13.20 -6.43 1.99
N GLU A 242 -12.76 -5.24 2.40
CA GLU A 242 -13.60 -4.04 2.41
C GLU A 242 -13.46 -3.23 1.10
N VAL A 243 -12.49 -3.56 0.23
CA VAL A 243 -12.21 -2.83 -1.02
C VAL A 243 -11.76 -3.78 -2.13
N ASP A 244 -12.34 -3.64 -3.32
CA ASP A 244 -11.93 -4.39 -4.53
C ASP A 244 -10.88 -3.64 -5.34
N GLY A 245 -9.74 -4.29 -5.64
CA GLY A 245 -8.73 -3.80 -6.59
C GLY A 245 -7.46 -4.66 -6.65
N ASP A 246 -6.65 -4.44 -7.68
CA ASP A 246 -5.40 -5.18 -7.93
C ASP A 246 -4.22 -4.54 -7.17
N VAL A 247 -3.24 -5.36 -6.77
CA VAL A 247 -2.00 -4.89 -6.13
C VAL A 247 -1.23 -3.98 -7.10
N GLU A 248 -0.84 -2.80 -6.62
CA GLU A 248 -0.12 -1.81 -7.43
C GLU A 248 1.34 -2.24 -7.64
N ASP A 249 1.84 -2.06 -8.88
CA ASP A 249 3.26 -2.25 -9.18
C ASP A 249 4.10 -1.18 -8.44
N PRO A 250 5.35 -1.47 -8.03
CA PRO A 250 6.21 -0.47 -7.43
C PRO A 250 6.43 0.71 -8.41
N PRO A 251 6.56 1.95 -7.91
CA PRO A 251 6.78 3.12 -8.75
C PRO A 251 7.99 2.94 -9.68
N SER A 252 7.88 3.49 -10.88
CA SER A 252 8.97 3.49 -11.84
C SER A 252 10.18 4.25 -11.26
N ALA A 253 11.39 3.73 -11.49
CA ALA A 253 12.62 4.34 -10.98
C ALA A 253 13.13 5.52 -11.83
N ASP A 254 12.38 5.92 -12.87
CA ASP A 254 12.84 6.89 -13.85
C ASP A 254 12.73 8.32 -13.31
N ARG A 255 13.90 8.88 -13.00
CA ARG A 255 14.07 10.29 -12.62
C ARG A 255 14.16 11.15 -13.88
N PRO A 256 13.63 12.38 -13.86
CA PRO A 256 13.04 13.09 -12.71
C PRO A 256 11.52 12.98 -12.61
N TRP A 257 10.99 13.12 -11.38
CA TRP A 257 9.55 13.18 -11.14
C TRP A 257 8.91 14.36 -11.86
N LYS A 258 7.84 14.12 -12.62
CA LYS A 258 7.04 15.18 -13.26
C LYS A 258 5.73 15.30 -12.49
N VAL A 259 5.56 16.36 -11.71
CA VAL A 259 4.38 16.53 -10.85
C VAL A 259 3.72 17.89 -11.00
N HIS A 260 2.44 18.02 -10.66
CA HIS A 260 1.76 19.32 -10.68
C HIS A 260 1.97 20.13 -9.39
N ALA A 261 1.77 21.45 -9.48
CA ALA A 261 2.08 22.43 -8.42
C ALA A 261 1.34 22.22 -7.10
N LYS A 262 0.30 21.39 -7.08
CA LYS A 262 -0.40 21.01 -5.85
C LYS A 262 0.50 20.16 -4.94
N TRP A 263 1.47 19.42 -5.47
CA TRP A 263 2.43 18.65 -4.66
C TRP A 263 3.17 19.54 -3.64
N VAL A 264 3.67 20.69 -4.10
CA VAL A 264 4.31 21.69 -3.26
C VAL A 264 3.29 22.42 -2.38
N SER A 265 2.11 22.75 -2.92
CA SER A 265 1.08 23.47 -2.16
C SER A 265 0.50 22.65 -1.00
N ASP A 266 0.32 21.35 -1.21
CA ASP A 266 -0.14 20.41 -0.18
C ASP A 266 0.99 20.11 0.81
N THR A 267 2.27 20.11 0.38
CA THR A 267 3.41 20.04 1.31
C THR A 267 3.35 21.16 2.36
N ASP A 268 3.04 22.39 1.93
CA ASP A 268 2.82 23.53 2.83
C ASP A 268 1.62 23.31 3.76
N ALA A 269 0.52 22.78 3.21
CA ALA A 269 -0.72 22.59 3.95
C ALA A 269 -0.66 21.47 4.99
N PHE A 270 0.12 20.42 4.75
CA PHE A 270 0.24 19.26 5.64
C PHE A 270 1.53 19.27 6.46
N ASN A 271 2.44 20.21 6.17
CA ASN A 271 3.79 20.30 6.71
C ASN A 271 4.57 18.97 6.61
N GLU A 272 4.42 18.28 5.47
CA GLU A 272 5.05 17.01 5.15
C GLU A 272 5.27 16.94 3.64
N TRP A 273 6.42 16.45 3.18
CA TRP A 273 6.62 16.22 1.75
C TRP A 273 5.66 15.14 1.26
N MET A 274 4.83 15.51 0.27
CA MET A 274 3.83 14.61 -0.29
C MET A 274 4.49 13.49 -1.10
N ASN A 275 3.79 12.36 -1.24
CA ASN A 275 4.21 11.30 -2.16
C ASN A 275 4.02 11.78 -3.61
N GLU A 276 5.01 11.51 -4.43
CA GLU A 276 5.12 12.06 -5.77
C GLU A 276 4.09 11.46 -6.75
N GLU A 277 3.78 10.17 -6.58
CA GLU A 277 2.85 9.37 -7.40
C GLU A 277 1.44 9.97 -7.52
N ASP A 278 0.94 10.65 -6.48
CA ASP A 278 -0.42 11.22 -6.48
C ASP A 278 -0.54 12.52 -7.27
N TYR A 279 0.60 13.09 -7.63
CA TYR A 279 0.68 14.37 -8.29
C TYR A 279 1.33 14.25 -9.66
N GLU A 280 1.57 13.02 -10.14
CA GLU A 280 2.28 12.77 -11.38
C GLU A 280 1.51 13.31 -12.60
N VAL A 281 2.25 13.78 -13.61
CA VAL A 281 1.72 14.25 -14.88
C VAL A 281 2.39 13.54 -16.05
N ASP A 282 1.61 13.27 -17.10
CA ASP A 282 2.12 12.67 -18.34
C ASP A 282 2.95 13.68 -19.17
N GLU A 283 3.47 13.22 -20.31
CA GLU A 283 4.18 14.08 -21.27
C GLU A 283 3.32 15.26 -21.79
N ASN A 284 1.99 15.11 -21.77
CA ASN A 284 1.04 16.16 -22.13
C ASN A 284 0.65 17.05 -20.95
N LYS A 285 1.32 16.90 -19.79
CA LYS A 285 1.08 17.62 -18.53
C LYS A 285 -0.32 17.40 -17.96
N LYS A 286 -0.96 16.30 -18.33
CA LYS A 286 -2.23 15.88 -17.74
C LYS A 286 -1.96 15.03 -16.50
N PRO A 287 -2.73 15.22 -15.42
CA PRO A 287 -2.60 14.37 -14.24
C PRO A 287 -2.76 12.90 -14.59
N VAL A 288 -1.82 12.08 -14.13
CA VAL A 288 -1.89 10.63 -14.18
C VAL A 288 -2.17 10.17 -12.76
N SER A 289 -3.13 9.27 -12.62
CA SER A 289 -3.38 8.58 -11.36
C SER A 289 -3.25 7.10 -11.63
N PHE A 290 -2.19 6.50 -11.12
CA PHE A 290 -2.03 5.05 -11.12
C PHE A 290 -2.94 4.39 -10.07
N ARG A 291 -3.39 5.19 -9.09
CA ARG A 291 -4.22 4.75 -7.98
C ARG A 291 -5.69 4.77 -8.30
N GLN A 292 -6.41 3.78 -7.80
CA GLN A 292 -7.84 3.64 -8.00
C GLN A 292 -8.57 4.72 -7.20
N LYS A 293 -9.33 5.57 -7.90
CA LYS A 293 -10.19 6.56 -7.26
C LYS A 293 -11.46 5.91 -6.75
N ILE A 294 -11.75 6.07 -5.47
CA ILE A 294 -13.04 5.73 -4.87
C ILE A 294 -13.72 7.02 -4.41
N PHE A 295 -15.04 7.05 -4.47
CA PHE A 295 -15.85 8.11 -3.86
C PHE A 295 -16.56 7.51 -2.64
N PRO A 296 -16.65 8.24 -1.51
CA PRO A 296 -17.28 7.71 -0.32
C PRO A 296 -18.79 7.71 -0.56
N LYS A 297 -19.47 6.62 -0.19
CA LYS A 297 -20.92 6.46 -0.40
C LYS A 297 -21.78 7.60 0.18
N GLU A 298 -21.26 8.36 1.15
CA GLU A 298 -21.98 9.51 1.73
C GLU A 298 -22.23 10.65 0.72
N GLU A 299 -21.40 10.81 -0.31
CA GLU A 299 -21.58 11.86 -1.33
C GLU A 299 -22.35 11.41 -2.57
N GLU A 300 -22.52 10.10 -2.78
CA GLU A 300 -23.27 9.53 -3.92
C GLU A 300 -24.76 9.88 -3.88
N SER A 301 -25.29 10.23 -2.70
CA SER A 301 -26.65 10.75 -2.52
C SER A 301 -26.91 12.09 -3.20
N SER A 302 -25.88 12.84 -3.57
CA SER A 302 -26.02 14.22 -4.09
C SER A 302 -25.77 14.34 -5.60
N ARG A 303 -25.33 13.26 -6.27
CA ARG A 303 -25.02 13.26 -7.70
C ARG A 303 -25.93 12.28 -8.43
N THR A 304 -27.18 12.68 -8.67
CA THR A 304 -27.94 12.09 -9.79
C THR A 304 -27.82 13.01 -11.00
N PRO A 305 -27.15 12.58 -12.10
CA PRO A 305 -27.31 13.25 -13.37
C PRO A 305 -28.69 12.86 -13.94
N ASP A 306 -29.52 13.87 -14.19
CA ASP A 306 -30.64 13.89 -15.13
C ASP A 306 -31.48 12.60 -15.30
N ARG A 307 -32.42 12.39 -14.37
CA ARG A 307 -33.64 11.59 -14.62
C ARG A 307 -34.77 12.46 -15.21
N LYS A 308 -34.46 13.44 -16.06
CA LYS A 308 -35.48 14.30 -16.70
C LYS A 308 -35.63 14.13 -18.22
N GLU A 309 -34.74 13.41 -18.91
CA GLU A 309 -34.80 13.27 -20.38
C GLU A 309 -35.15 11.88 -20.95
N ARG A 310 -35.77 10.98 -20.16
CA ARG A 310 -36.32 9.71 -20.69
C ARG A 310 -37.79 9.46 -20.38
N LYS A 311 -38.58 10.52 -20.16
CA LYS A 311 -40.04 10.45 -19.96
C LYS A 311 -40.85 11.21 -21.02
N ALA A 312 -40.43 11.10 -22.27
CA ALA A 312 -41.25 11.45 -23.42
C ALA A 312 -40.94 10.49 -24.58
N ASN A 313 -41.33 9.21 -24.44
CA ASN A 313 -41.67 8.30 -25.54
C ASN A 313 -41.81 6.85 -25.03
N SER A 314 -42.93 6.54 -24.37
CA SER A 314 -43.53 5.19 -24.43
C SER A 314 -44.95 5.23 -23.85
N ALA A 315 -45.85 5.91 -24.55
CA ALA A 315 -47.27 5.73 -24.34
C ALA A 315 -47.69 4.38 -24.96
N GLY A 316 -48.20 3.48 -24.12
CA GLY A 316 -49.20 2.50 -24.52
C GLY A 316 -48.74 1.13 -25.02
N LYS A 317 -48.73 0.12 -24.12
CA LYS A 317 -49.57 -1.08 -24.33
C LYS A 317 -49.78 -1.86 -23.03
N LYS A 318 -51.05 -2.13 -22.75
CA LYS A 318 -51.59 -2.85 -21.59
C LYS A 318 -51.50 -4.38 -21.77
N ARG A 319 -51.17 -5.07 -20.67
CA ARG A 319 -51.65 -6.39 -20.16
C ARG A 319 -51.62 -7.61 -21.10
N ARG A 320 -51.06 -8.74 -20.63
CA ARG A 320 -51.79 -9.84 -19.97
C ARG A 320 -50.88 -11.03 -19.58
N ARG A 321 -51.43 -11.84 -18.65
CA ARG A 321 -50.90 -12.94 -17.83
C ARG A 321 -50.47 -14.19 -18.63
N SER A 322 -49.61 -14.99 -17.98
CA SER A 322 -49.21 -16.38 -18.27
C SER A 322 -50.38 -17.36 -18.51
N PRO A 323 -50.10 -18.51 -19.14
CA PRO A 323 -50.15 -19.77 -18.37
C PRO A 323 -49.09 -20.82 -18.77
N SER A 324 -48.79 -21.73 -17.83
CA SER A 324 -47.87 -22.89 -17.96
C SER A 324 -48.59 -24.17 -18.51
N PRO A 325 -47.96 -25.37 -18.61
CA PRO A 325 -48.01 -26.29 -19.77
C PRO A 325 -48.84 -27.59 -19.55
N PRO A 326 -48.97 -28.48 -20.56
CA PRO A 326 -48.80 -29.93 -20.27
C PRO A 326 -48.21 -30.85 -21.39
N SER A 327 -47.28 -31.72 -20.96
CA SER A 327 -47.10 -33.20 -21.14
C SER A 327 -47.73 -33.99 -22.33
N THR A 328 -46.94 -34.70 -23.18
CA THR A 328 -46.55 -36.18 -23.20
C THR A 328 -47.12 -36.92 -24.44
N PRO A 329 -46.80 -38.20 -24.81
CA PRO A 329 -45.71 -39.16 -24.43
C PRO A 329 -45.09 -40.01 -25.59
N ALA A 330 -44.02 -40.79 -25.26
CA ALA A 330 -43.65 -42.17 -25.71
C ALA A 330 -43.41 -42.47 -27.22
N GLU A 331 -42.61 -43.42 -27.71
CA GLU A 331 -41.69 -44.46 -27.22
C GLU A 331 -40.94 -45.07 -28.45
N SER A 332 -40.03 -46.01 -28.19
CA SER A 332 -39.45 -47.07 -29.07
C SER A 332 -38.13 -46.73 -29.79
N ARG A 333 -36.96 -47.30 -29.43
CA ARG A 333 -36.41 -48.68 -29.38
C ARG A 333 -35.70 -49.14 -30.68
N LYS A 334 -34.42 -49.49 -30.48
CA LYS A 334 -33.57 -50.51 -31.14
C LYS A 334 -32.82 -50.22 -32.47
N LYS A 335 -31.49 -50.17 -32.32
CA LYS A 335 -30.46 -51.13 -32.77
C LYS A 335 -30.14 -51.24 -34.28
N GLY A 336 -28.87 -50.98 -34.64
CA GLY A 336 -28.15 -51.76 -35.66
C GLY A 336 -27.14 -51.02 -36.55
N GLY A 337 -25.83 -51.30 -36.36
CA GLY A 337 -24.95 -51.79 -37.44
C GLY A 337 -24.19 -50.83 -38.38
N LYS A 338 -22.91 -50.56 -38.04
CA LYS A 338 -21.66 -50.68 -38.86
C LYS A 338 -21.68 -50.39 -40.38
N LYS A 339 -20.82 -49.46 -40.85
CA LYS A 339 -19.48 -49.66 -41.50
C LYS A 339 -19.06 -48.42 -42.33
N GLY A 340 -17.76 -48.11 -42.35
CA GLY A 340 -17.15 -47.19 -43.32
C GLY A 340 -15.73 -46.77 -42.94
N THR A 341 -14.74 -47.62 -43.21
CA THR A 341 -13.29 -47.33 -43.15
C THR A 341 -12.77 -47.21 -44.58
N LEU A 342 -11.82 -46.30 -44.83
CA LEU A 342 -10.93 -46.30 -46.00
C LEU A 342 -9.46 -46.38 -45.51
N SER A 343 -8.86 -47.56 -45.74
CA SER A 343 -7.50 -47.91 -46.22
C SER A 343 -6.35 -46.88 -46.14
N LEU A 344 -5.22 -47.14 -45.44
CA LEU A 344 -3.98 -47.94 -45.77
C LEU A 344 -3.09 -47.34 -46.88
N PRO A 345 -1.76 -47.64 -47.02
CA PRO A 345 -0.90 -48.69 -46.39
C PRO A 345 0.41 -48.14 -45.74
N ASP A 346 1.05 -48.77 -44.75
CA ASP A 346 1.78 -50.07 -44.67
C ASP A 346 3.28 -49.95 -45.03
N TYR A 347 4.16 -50.43 -44.14
CA TYR A 347 5.28 -51.35 -44.42
C TYR A 347 5.94 -51.79 -43.10
N LEU A 348 5.63 -53.04 -42.69
CA LEU A 348 6.49 -54.18 -42.26
C LEU A 348 7.67 -53.90 -41.29
N GLN A 349 7.95 -54.70 -40.25
CA GLN A 349 7.99 -56.18 -40.22
C GLN A 349 8.17 -56.72 -38.78
N ASP A 350 7.36 -57.72 -38.40
CA ASP A 350 7.63 -59.04 -37.77
C ASP A 350 8.98 -59.29 -37.03
N ASP A 351 9.11 -60.09 -35.96
CA ASP A 351 8.35 -61.28 -35.52
C ASP A 351 8.65 -61.60 -34.02
N GLU A 352 7.65 -62.19 -33.34
CA GLU A 352 7.62 -63.30 -32.34
C GLU A 352 8.68 -63.33 -31.17
N GLU A 353 8.40 -63.67 -29.91
CA GLU A 353 7.54 -64.76 -29.39
C GLU A 353 7.29 -64.65 -27.85
N GLN A 354 6.03 -64.87 -27.45
CA GLN A 354 5.47 -65.49 -26.21
C GLN A 354 6.03 -65.27 -24.78
N GLY A 355 5.10 -64.86 -23.87
CA GLY A 355 4.93 -65.61 -22.62
C GLY A 355 4.42 -64.89 -21.35
N LYS A 356 3.10 -64.64 -21.27
CA LYS A 356 2.21 -64.62 -20.07
C LYS A 356 2.36 -63.53 -18.99
N GLY A 357 1.23 -62.88 -18.67
CA GLY A 357 0.89 -62.42 -17.32
C GLY A 357 0.36 -60.99 -17.23
N GLU A 358 -0.95 -60.86 -17.10
CA GLU A 358 -1.69 -59.59 -17.05
C GLU A 358 -1.72 -58.98 -15.62
N VAL A 359 -1.87 -57.63 -15.58
CA VAL A 359 -2.44 -56.76 -14.51
C VAL A 359 -1.48 -55.90 -13.63
N ASN A 360 -1.44 -54.61 -14.01
CA ASN A 360 -1.29 -53.36 -13.22
C ASN A 360 -0.06 -53.13 -12.32
N ARG A 361 0.78 -52.15 -12.67
CA ARG A 361 0.90 -50.83 -12.00
C ARG A 361 2.12 -50.03 -12.51
N LEU A 362 1.82 -48.80 -12.94
CA LEU A 362 2.52 -47.51 -12.77
C LEU A 362 4.01 -47.49 -12.36
N ASP A 363 4.70 -46.51 -12.96
CA ASP A 363 6.00 -45.91 -12.62
C ASP A 363 7.28 -46.67 -12.95
N ALA A 364 7.90 -46.31 -14.09
CA ALA A 364 9.36 -46.29 -14.26
C ALA A 364 9.76 -45.76 -15.66
N SER A 365 9.63 -44.46 -15.92
CA SER A 365 10.38 -43.85 -17.04
C SER A 365 10.56 -42.34 -16.97
N GLU A 366 10.74 -41.77 -15.78
CA GLU A 366 11.17 -40.37 -15.62
C GLU A 366 12.35 -40.25 -14.65
N ASP A 367 13.39 -41.03 -14.89
CA ASP A 367 14.69 -40.80 -14.24
C ASP A 367 15.78 -40.85 -15.30
N ASN A 368 15.93 -39.73 -16.00
CA ASN A 368 17.15 -39.43 -16.72
C ASN A 368 17.59 -37.99 -16.46
N VAL A 369 17.56 -37.60 -15.18
CA VAL A 369 18.17 -36.35 -14.72
C VAL A 369 19.64 -36.64 -14.48
N THR A 370 20.52 -36.08 -15.30
CA THR A 370 21.97 -36.14 -15.09
C THR A 370 22.30 -35.57 -13.71
N GLU A 371 23.02 -36.32 -12.86
CA GLU A 371 23.42 -35.86 -11.54
C GLU A 371 24.24 -34.56 -11.62
N GLN A 372 23.77 -33.54 -10.89
CA GLN A 372 24.46 -32.27 -10.78
C GLN A 372 25.72 -32.42 -9.91
N THR A 373 26.89 -32.38 -10.54
CA THR A 373 28.19 -32.59 -9.86
C THR A 373 28.72 -31.35 -9.12
N HIS A 374 28.15 -30.18 -9.33
CA HIS A 374 28.60 -28.90 -8.75
C HIS A 374 27.43 -28.03 -8.29
N HIS A 375 27.57 -27.34 -7.16
CA HIS A 375 26.55 -26.40 -6.68
C HIS A 375 26.31 -25.26 -7.69
N ILE A 376 25.06 -25.04 -8.06
CA ILE A 376 24.64 -23.85 -8.81
C ILE A 376 24.55 -22.69 -7.81
N ILE A 377 25.40 -21.67 -8.00
CA ILE A 377 25.34 -20.44 -7.22
C ILE A 377 24.53 -19.43 -8.01
N ILE A 378 23.35 -19.08 -7.51
CA ILE A 378 22.52 -18.02 -8.09
C ILE A 378 23.12 -16.66 -7.71
N PRO A 379 23.53 -15.82 -8.68
CA PRO A 379 24.05 -14.48 -8.40
C PRO A 379 23.02 -13.61 -7.67
N SER A 380 23.47 -12.68 -6.83
CA SER A 380 22.57 -11.88 -5.99
C SER A 380 21.57 -11.01 -6.75
N TYR A 381 21.85 -10.66 -8.01
CA TYR A 381 20.91 -9.92 -8.87
C TYR A 381 19.80 -10.82 -9.47
N ALA A 382 19.95 -12.14 -9.38
CA ALA A 382 18.99 -13.14 -9.82
C ALA A 382 18.28 -13.82 -8.63
N SER A 383 18.30 -13.21 -7.44
CA SER A 383 17.68 -13.75 -6.22
C SER A 383 16.16 -13.89 -6.28
N TRP A 384 15.54 -13.39 -7.35
CA TRP A 384 14.12 -13.55 -7.63
C TRP A 384 13.78 -14.90 -8.28
N PHE A 385 14.77 -15.61 -8.82
CA PHE A 385 14.57 -16.90 -9.49
C PHE A 385 14.65 -18.07 -8.48
N ASP A 386 13.69 -18.99 -8.54
CA ASP A 386 13.63 -20.20 -7.71
C ASP A 386 13.27 -21.40 -8.60
N TYR A 387 13.99 -22.52 -8.46
CA TYR A 387 13.73 -23.74 -9.23
C TYR A 387 12.39 -24.41 -8.87
N ASN A 388 11.88 -24.19 -7.66
CA ASN A 388 10.67 -24.86 -7.17
C ASN A 388 9.40 -24.01 -7.32
N SER A 389 9.50 -22.79 -7.83
CA SER A 389 8.36 -21.90 -7.97
C SER A 389 8.49 -20.99 -9.18
N ILE A 390 7.38 -20.74 -9.86
CA ILE A 390 7.36 -19.87 -11.04
C ILE A 390 7.25 -18.42 -10.57
N HIS A 391 8.32 -17.64 -10.78
CA HIS A 391 8.33 -16.23 -10.41
C HIS A 391 7.49 -15.38 -11.38
N GLN A 392 6.96 -14.24 -10.92
CA GLN A 392 6.15 -13.35 -11.76
C GLN A 392 6.92 -12.79 -12.97
N ILE A 393 8.24 -12.64 -12.84
CA ILE A 393 9.14 -12.25 -13.93
C ILE A 393 9.13 -13.32 -15.05
N GLU A 394 9.10 -14.60 -14.70
CA GLU A 394 9.04 -15.71 -15.67
C GLU A 394 7.70 -15.71 -16.40
N ARG A 395 6.59 -15.51 -15.67
CA ARG A 395 5.25 -15.40 -16.27
C ARG A 395 5.14 -14.22 -17.24
N ARG A 396 5.87 -13.13 -16.97
CA ARG A 396 5.90 -11.93 -17.80
C ARG A 396 6.79 -12.09 -19.04
N ALA A 397 7.94 -12.75 -18.90
CA ALA A 397 8.88 -12.95 -19.99
C ALA A 397 8.41 -14.03 -20.99
N LEU A 398 7.67 -15.03 -20.51
CA LEU A 398 7.21 -16.18 -21.30
C LEU A 398 5.70 -16.44 -21.11
N PRO A 399 4.83 -15.46 -21.40
CA PRO A 399 3.38 -15.56 -21.13
C PRO A 399 2.72 -16.73 -21.88
N GLU A 400 3.31 -17.20 -22.97
CA GLU A 400 2.82 -18.35 -23.73
C GLU A 400 2.97 -19.70 -23.02
N PHE A 401 3.82 -19.82 -22.00
CA PHE A 401 3.97 -21.03 -21.18
C PHE A 401 2.95 -21.10 -20.02
N PHE A 402 2.27 -20.00 -19.71
CA PHE A 402 1.39 -19.91 -18.55
C PHE A 402 -0.06 -19.52 -18.89
N ASN A 403 -0.43 -19.51 -20.18
CA ASN A 403 -1.76 -19.13 -20.64
C ASN A 403 -2.72 -20.31 -20.90
N GLY A 404 -2.25 -21.54 -20.75
CA GLY A 404 -3.05 -22.77 -20.89
C GLY A 404 -3.62 -23.03 -22.30
N LYS A 405 -3.18 -22.27 -23.32
CA LYS A 405 -3.71 -22.39 -24.69
C LYS A 405 -2.99 -23.46 -25.50
N ASN A 406 -1.73 -23.74 -25.20
CA ASN A 406 -0.92 -24.70 -25.95
C ASN A 406 -0.54 -25.89 -25.07
N LYS A 407 -0.96 -27.09 -25.47
CA LYS A 407 -0.76 -28.33 -24.70
C LYS A 407 0.71 -28.74 -24.57
N SER A 408 1.59 -28.23 -25.43
CA SER A 408 3.04 -28.49 -25.36
C SER A 408 3.83 -27.42 -24.63
N LYS A 409 3.18 -26.37 -24.11
CA LYS A 409 3.82 -25.29 -23.35
C LYS A 409 3.19 -25.20 -21.97
N THR A 410 3.52 -26.18 -21.15
CA THR A 410 3.09 -26.28 -19.75
C THR A 410 4.20 -25.77 -18.82
N PRO A 411 3.81 -25.23 -17.65
CA PRO A 411 4.76 -24.87 -16.59
C PRO A 411 5.39 -26.08 -15.88
N GLU A 412 4.78 -27.26 -16.00
CA GLU A 412 5.31 -28.54 -15.51
C GLU A 412 6.20 -29.13 -16.61
N MET A 413 7.45 -29.45 -16.27
CA MET A 413 8.38 -30.24 -17.09
C MET A 413 8.22 -31.71 -16.79
#